data_AF-A0A7C7MUC5-F1
#
_entry.id   AF-A0A7C7MUC5-F1
#
_cell.length_a   1.000
_cell.length_b   1.000
_cell.length_c   1.000
_cell.angle_alpha   90.00
_cell.angle_beta   90.00
_cell.angle_gamma   90.00
#
_symmetry.space_group_name_H-M   'P 1'
#
loop_
_entity.id
_entity.type
_entity.pdbx_description
1 polymer ?
#
loop_
_entity_poly.entity_id
_entity_poly.type
_entity_poly.pdbx_seq_one_letter_code
_entity_poly.pdbx_strand_id
1 'polypeptide(L)'
;MQKKILGLNSGGPNTAAVLLVDGKIVYAVEEERLTREKQTRRFPSNAIKAILEFSSMELEDLDAVAINWNPAINLEAPNVPQNQRARYMGEIYSQIPYHLMSLKSNNLSSRSQQTLHFLDNSKIDIHYIEHHMSHASCFFSSPFERAAVLTTDAFGEKQSITFSEGKGSQLDLIWSQEFPHSLGSFYSVFTEYLGFVPSSEEWKLMGASSYGDAEKFYKKLLQTVKLQDKGGFELDLTYFNHFQFYRPGMFTSKLAQLLGIEPREEGAALTQEHYDLAASAQKVFEDIYFHLLASLHQMTGQENVVISGGAALNCVANGMVLEKTSFADVFVPPVPDDSGGAMGAAYYLYNHIMGEKRGPAMSSNYLGPGFSNEEVVEFLNKSGIQFTQINDSSKTAAKLIANGKIIGWFQGRLEYGDRALGNRSILADP
;
A
#
# COMPACT_ATOMS: atom_id res chain seq x y z
N MET A 1 -23.65 -20.77 -5.28
CA MET A 1 -22.72 -21.03 -4.16
C MET A 1 -22.00 -19.73 -3.88
N GLN A 2 -21.68 -19.46 -2.61
CA GLN A 2 -20.90 -18.26 -2.26
C GLN A 2 -19.50 -18.39 -2.85
N LYS A 3 -19.01 -17.35 -3.52
CA LYS A 3 -17.66 -17.31 -4.05
C LYS A 3 -16.67 -16.83 -2.99
N LYS A 4 -15.61 -17.59 -2.77
CA LYS A 4 -14.60 -17.37 -1.75
C LYS A 4 -13.22 -17.27 -2.38
N ILE A 5 -12.59 -16.11 -2.24
CA ILE A 5 -11.28 -15.83 -2.82
C ILE A 5 -10.32 -15.45 -1.69
N LEU A 6 -9.16 -16.13 -1.68
CA LEU A 6 -8.04 -15.78 -0.81
C LEU A 6 -7.12 -14.79 -1.56
N GLY A 7 -7.09 -13.54 -1.15
CA GLY A 7 -6.15 -12.54 -1.68
C GLY A 7 -4.87 -12.51 -0.85
N LEU A 8 -3.72 -12.39 -1.51
CA LEU A 8 -2.40 -12.43 -0.87
C LEU A 8 -1.50 -11.29 -1.37
N ASN A 9 -0.81 -10.67 -0.40
CA ASN A 9 0.42 -9.92 -0.64
C ASN A 9 1.59 -10.74 -0.11
N SER A 10 2.47 -11.20 -1.00
CA SER A 10 3.55 -12.13 -0.65
C SER A 10 4.90 -11.82 -1.31
N GLY A 11 4.95 -10.87 -2.25
CA GLY A 11 6.15 -10.54 -3.01
C GLY A 11 7.05 -9.46 -2.40
N GLY A 12 6.54 -8.70 -1.44
CA GLY A 12 7.18 -7.50 -0.90
C GLY A 12 7.20 -7.41 0.63
N PRO A 13 7.51 -6.23 1.20
CA PRO A 13 7.25 -5.97 2.61
C PRO A 13 5.74 -5.98 2.91
N ASN A 14 5.40 -5.99 4.20
CA ASN A 14 4.02 -5.94 4.67
C ASN A 14 3.15 -7.07 4.10
N THR A 15 3.65 -8.30 4.13
CA THR A 15 2.88 -9.43 3.61
C THR A 15 1.55 -9.58 4.36
N ALA A 16 0.49 -9.93 3.63
CA ALA A 16 -0.87 -9.93 4.16
C ALA A 16 -1.74 -10.97 3.47
N ALA A 17 -2.82 -11.37 4.14
CA ALA A 17 -3.85 -12.22 3.56
C ALA A 17 -5.24 -11.65 3.83
N VAL A 18 -6.14 -11.83 2.86
CA VAL A 18 -7.54 -11.39 2.93
C VAL A 18 -8.47 -12.49 2.44
N LEU A 19 -9.66 -12.57 3.04
CA LEU A 19 -10.74 -13.43 2.58
C LEU A 19 -11.87 -12.55 2.04
N LEU A 20 -12.15 -12.71 0.75
CA LEU A 20 -13.31 -12.14 0.08
C LEU A 20 -14.39 -13.22 -0.06
N VAL A 21 -15.61 -12.91 0.38
CA VAL A 21 -16.80 -13.75 0.21
C VAL A 21 -17.91 -12.93 -0.46
N ASP A 22 -18.34 -13.34 -1.65
CA ASP A 22 -19.38 -12.67 -2.45
C ASP A 22 -19.21 -11.14 -2.55
N GLY A 23 -17.97 -10.71 -2.87
CA GLY A 23 -17.65 -9.30 -3.06
C GLY A 23 -17.43 -8.50 -1.78
N LYS A 24 -17.46 -9.15 -0.61
CA LYS A 24 -17.17 -8.50 0.69
C LYS A 24 -15.91 -9.07 1.32
N ILE A 25 -14.98 -8.21 1.74
CA ILE A 25 -13.88 -8.63 2.61
C ILE A 25 -14.44 -8.95 4.00
N VAL A 26 -14.30 -10.20 4.44
CA VAL A 26 -14.81 -10.67 5.74
C VAL A 26 -13.70 -10.82 6.78
N TYR A 27 -12.46 -11.02 6.33
CA TYR A 27 -11.28 -11.13 7.18
C TYR A 27 -10.05 -10.61 6.42
N ALA A 28 -9.17 -9.89 7.12
CA ALA A 28 -7.92 -9.39 6.58
C ALA A 28 -6.93 -9.14 7.72
N VAL A 29 -5.69 -9.57 7.54
CA VAL A 29 -4.63 -9.33 8.54
C VAL A 29 -3.25 -9.33 7.88
N GLU A 30 -2.38 -8.46 8.37
CA GLU A 30 -0.97 -8.39 7.99
C GLU A 30 -0.16 -9.38 8.83
N GLU A 31 0.80 -10.05 8.21
CA GLU A 31 1.63 -11.08 8.84
C GLU A 31 2.48 -10.50 9.99
N GLU A 32 2.87 -9.23 9.91
CA GLU A 32 3.63 -8.55 10.96
C GLU A 32 2.86 -8.47 12.29
N ARG A 33 1.53 -8.40 12.24
CA ARG A 33 0.68 -8.33 13.44
C ARG A 33 0.75 -9.63 14.25
N LEU A 34 0.92 -10.75 13.55
CA LEU A 34 0.96 -12.11 14.09
C LEU A 34 2.39 -12.55 14.44
N THR A 35 3.36 -12.23 13.60
CA THR A 35 4.78 -12.58 13.79
C THR A 35 5.51 -11.63 14.75
N ARG A 36 4.99 -10.41 14.93
CA ARG A 36 5.61 -9.32 15.70
C ARG A 36 6.92 -8.81 15.08
N GLU A 37 7.17 -9.14 13.80
CA GLU A 37 8.28 -8.64 13.00
C GLU A 37 7.76 -7.53 12.09
N LYS A 38 8.07 -6.28 12.45
CA LYS A 38 7.63 -5.09 11.71
C LYS A 38 8.07 -5.18 10.24
N GLN A 39 7.15 -4.91 9.32
CA GLN A 39 7.35 -4.99 7.87
C GLN A 39 7.93 -6.32 7.38
N THR A 40 7.48 -7.42 7.99
CA THR A 40 7.93 -8.77 7.61
C THR A 40 7.76 -9.02 6.10
N ARG A 41 8.76 -9.69 5.53
CA ARG A 41 8.77 -10.17 4.14
C ARG A 41 8.50 -11.68 4.06
N ARG A 42 8.15 -12.30 5.19
CA ARG A 42 7.83 -13.73 5.24
C ARG A 42 6.55 -13.97 4.48
N PHE A 43 6.44 -15.13 3.83
CA PHE A 43 5.17 -15.57 3.26
C PHE A 43 4.08 -15.54 4.35
N PRO A 44 2.85 -15.05 4.05
CA PRO A 44 1.82 -14.77 5.06
C PRO A 44 1.12 -16.04 5.61
N SER A 45 1.90 -17.00 6.09
CA SER A 45 1.42 -18.31 6.56
C SER A 45 0.51 -18.19 7.77
N ASN A 46 0.83 -17.31 8.73
CA ASN A 46 0.00 -17.14 9.92
C ASN A 46 -1.31 -16.42 9.58
N ALA A 47 -1.26 -15.45 8.67
CA ALA A 47 -2.44 -14.74 8.19
C ALA A 47 -3.41 -15.67 7.43
N ILE A 48 -2.88 -16.53 6.55
CA ILE A 48 -3.67 -17.58 5.87
C ILE A 48 -4.29 -18.54 6.89
N LYS A 49 -3.49 -19.03 7.85
CA LYS A 49 -3.98 -19.91 8.90
C LYS A 49 -5.10 -19.27 9.72
N ALA A 50 -4.94 -18.00 10.10
CA ALA A 50 -5.97 -17.26 10.84
C ALA A 50 -7.28 -17.11 10.06
N ILE A 51 -7.21 -16.96 8.73
CA ILE A 51 -8.39 -16.93 7.85
C ILE A 51 -9.11 -18.28 7.83
N LEU A 52 -8.36 -19.37 7.63
CA LEU A 52 -8.92 -20.72 7.57
C LEU A 52 -9.56 -21.11 8.91
N GLU A 53 -8.88 -20.82 10.02
CA GLU A 53 -9.41 -21.03 11.38
C GLU A 53 -10.67 -20.18 11.64
N PHE A 54 -10.64 -18.89 11.30
CA PHE A 54 -11.79 -17.99 11.50
C PHE A 54 -13.04 -18.45 10.73
N SER A 55 -12.85 -18.98 9.53
CA SER A 55 -13.94 -19.39 8.65
C SER A 55 -14.30 -20.87 8.78
N SER A 56 -13.55 -21.64 9.57
CA SER A 56 -13.69 -23.10 9.68
C SER A 56 -13.63 -23.77 8.31
N MET A 57 -12.69 -23.34 7.47
CA MET A 57 -12.49 -23.81 6.10
C MET A 57 -11.12 -24.45 5.93
N GLU A 58 -11.02 -25.35 4.96
CA GLU A 58 -9.76 -25.83 4.42
C GLU A 58 -9.39 -25.09 3.12
N LEU A 59 -8.20 -25.33 2.58
CA LEU A 59 -7.77 -24.66 1.33
C LEU A 59 -8.64 -25.06 0.13
N GLU A 60 -9.16 -26.28 0.14
CA GLU A 60 -10.00 -26.86 -0.91
C GLU A 60 -11.41 -26.24 -0.95
N ASP A 61 -11.82 -25.52 0.11
CA ASP A 61 -13.09 -24.79 0.16
C ASP A 61 -13.04 -23.43 -0.56
N LEU A 62 -11.84 -22.98 -0.96
CA LEU A 62 -11.63 -21.72 -1.69
C LEU A 62 -11.84 -21.94 -3.19
N ASP A 63 -12.52 -20.99 -3.85
CA ASP A 63 -12.69 -21.06 -5.31
C ASP A 63 -11.40 -20.66 -6.06
N ALA A 64 -10.61 -19.75 -5.49
CA ALA A 64 -9.35 -19.28 -6.07
C ALA A 64 -8.46 -18.55 -5.06
N VAL A 65 -7.18 -18.43 -5.42
CA VAL A 65 -6.20 -17.54 -4.78
C VAL A 65 -5.83 -16.42 -5.74
N ALA A 66 -5.76 -15.18 -5.26
CA ALA A 66 -5.29 -14.03 -6.00
C ALA A 66 -4.03 -13.44 -5.34
N ILE A 67 -2.96 -13.24 -6.11
CA ILE A 67 -1.67 -12.71 -5.63
C ILE A 67 -1.41 -11.39 -6.35
N ASN A 68 -1.09 -10.33 -5.61
CA ASN A 68 -0.90 -8.96 -6.09
C ASN A 68 0.45 -8.67 -6.78
N TRP A 69 1.03 -9.68 -7.42
CA TRP A 69 2.27 -9.55 -8.18
C TRP A 69 2.25 -10.54 -9.34
N ASN A 70 2.45 -10.05 -10.57
CA ASN A 70 2.44 -10.87 -11.77
C ASN A 70 3.86 -11.15 -12.30
N PRO A 71 4.49 -12.27 -11.88
CA PRO A 71 5.84 -12.60 -12.31
C PRO A 71 5.92 -12.91 -13.81
N ALA A 72 4.81 -13.12 -14.50
CA ALA A 72 4.84 -13.36 -15.95
C ALA A 72 5.27 -12.10 -16.73
N ILE A 73 5.07 -10.89 -16.19
CA ILE A 73 5.52 -9.63 -16.82
C ILE A 73 7.04 -9.63 -17.06
N ASN A 74 7.78 -10.34 -16.21
CA ASN A 74 9.22 -10.51 -16.32
C ASN A 74 9.67 -11.42 -17.48
N LEU A 75 8.76 -12.08 -18.19
CA LEU A 75 9.07 -12.82 -19.43
C LEU A 75 9.29 -11.90 -20.63
N GLU A 76 8.93 -10.62 -20.53
CA GLU A 76 9.19 -9.66 -21.59
C GLU A 76 10.69 -9.47 -21.82
N ALA A 77 11.05 -9.20 -23.08
CA ALA A 77 12.45 -9.06 -23.45
C ALA A 77 13.06 -7.85 -22.71
N PRO A 78 14.16 -8.04 -21.97
CA PRO A 78 14.73 -6.97 -21.18
C PRO A 78 15.34 -5.91 -22.10
N ASN A 79 14.98 -4.64 -21.91
CA ASN A 79 15.58 -3.51 -22.63
C ASN A 79 16.94 -3.14 -22.03
N VAL A 80 17.83 -4.13 -21.91
CA VAL A 80 19.18 -3.96 -21.35
C VAL A 80 20.24 -4.18 -22.43
N PRO A 81 21.39 -3.48 -22.34
CA PRO A 81 22.54 -3.70 -23.21
C PRO A 81 22.93 -5.18 -23.27
N GLN A 82 23.36 -5.64 -24.45
CA GLN A 82 23.59 -7.07 -24.72
C GLN A 82 24.58 -7.72 -23.73
N ASN A 83 25.56 -6.97 -23.23
CA ASN A 83 26.54 -7.43 -22.24
C ASN A 83 25.97 -7.60 -20.82
N GLN A 84 24.80 -7.03 -20.52
CA GLN A 84 24.11 -7.20 -19.22
C GLN A 84 22.99 -8.25 -19.29
N ARG A 85 22.54 -8.64 -20.50
CA ARG A 85 21.43 -9.58 -20.69
C ARG A 85 21.62 -10.91 -19.97
N ALA A 86 22.81 -11.51 -20.04
CA ALA A 86 23.05 -12.82 -19.42
C ALA A 86 22.88 -12.80 -17.90
N ARG A 87 23.30 -11.73 -17.23
CA ARG A 87 23.11 -11.55 -15.78
C ARG A 87 21.64 -11.26 -15.46
N TYR A 88 21.06 -10.32 -16.19
CA TYR A 88 19.67 -9.86 -16.01
C TYR A 88 18.67 -11.01 -16.18
N MET A 89 18.88 -11.89 -17.17
CA MET A 89 18.03 -13.05 -17.42
C MET A 89 18.08 -14.07 -16.28
N GLY A 90 19.25 -14.31 -15.67
CA GLY A 90 19.37 -15.25 -14.55
C GLY A 90 18.63 -14.77 -13.30
N GLU A 91 18.81 -13.51 -12.92
CA GLU A 91 18.15 -12.90 -11.75
C GLU A 91 16.62 -12.83 -11.93
N ILE A 92 16.15 -12.41 -13.10
CA ILE A 92 14.72 -12.21 -13.35
C ILE A 92 13.95 -13.52 -13.55
N TYR A 93 14.48 -14.45 -14.35
CA TYR A 93 13.76 -15.71 -14.59
C TYR A 93 13.71 -16.61 -13.37
N SER A 94 14.63 -16.43 -12.40
CA SER A 94 14.54 -17.12 -11.10
C SER A 94 13.27 -16.78 -10.31
N GLN A 95 12.65 -15.63 -10.59
CA GLN A 95 11.44 -15.16 -9.91
C GLN A 95 10.15 -15.62 -10.60
N ILE A 96 10.26 -16.33 -11.72
CA ILE A 96 9.13 -16.78 -12.52
C ILE A 96 8.87 -18.25 -12.22
N PRO A 97 7.72 -18.62 -11.63
CA PRO A 97 7.32 -20.02 -11.48
C PRO A 97 7.47 -20.77 -12.81
N TYR A 98 8.12 -21.94 -12.78
CA TYR A 98 8.46 -22.72 -13.99
C TYR A 98 7.26 -22.92 -14.94
N HIS A 99 6.07 -23.15 -14.40
CA HIS A 99 4.85 -23.34 -15.19
C HIS A 99 4.48 -22.10 -16.04
N LEU A 100 4.82 -20.89 -15.58
CA LEU A 100 4.57 -19.65 -16.31
C LEU A 100 5.58 -19.42 -17.43
N MET A 101 6.74 -20.08 -17.44
CA MET A 101 7.74 -19.93 -18.52
C MET A 101 7.23 -20.40 -19.89
N SER A 102 6.15 -21.18 -19.91
CA SER A 102 5.49 -21.62 -21.14
C SER A 102 4.62 -20.53 -21.81
N LEU A 103 4.36 -19.42 -21.10
CA LEU A 103 3.61 -18.29 -21.65
C LEU A 103 4.42 -17.58 -22.73
N LYS A 104 3.77 -17.21 -23.84
CA LYS A 104 4.41 -16.42 -24.89
C LYS A 104 4.55 -14.97 -24.42
N SER A 105 5.76 -14.43 -24.48
CA SER A 105 6.11 -13.06 -24.05
C SER A 105 5.23 -11.95 -24.64
N ASN A 106 4.66 -12.15 -25.83
CA ASN A 106 3.93 -11.11 -26.55
C ASN A 106 2.43 -11.03 -26.20
N ASN A 107 1.93 -11.85 -25.26
CA ASN A 107 0.54 -11.91 -24.83
C ASN A 107 0.39 -11.79 -23.30
N LEU A 108 1.27 -11.04 -22.65
CA LEU A 108 1.22 -10.88 -21.19
C LEU A 108 0.14 -9.86 -20.82
N SER A 109 -0.96 -10.37 -20.28
CA SER A 109 -2.05 -9.58 -19.71
C SER A 109 -1.73 -9.10 -18.29
N SER A 110 -2.56 -8.21 -17.75
CA SER A 110 -2.62 -7.81 -16.33
C SER A 110 -2.83 -8.97 -15.33
N ARG A 111 -2.89 -10.20 -15.83
CA ARG A 111 -3.06 -11.43 -15.08
C ARG A 111 -2.26 -12.58 -15.72
N SER A 112 -1.71 -13.46 -14.89
CA SER A 112 -1.36 -14.84 -15.26
C SER A 112 -2.01 -15.85 -14.30
N GLN A 113 -2.05 -17.13 -14.66
CA GLN A 113 -2.71 -18.17 -13.84
C GLN A 113 -1.86 -19.44 -13.77
N GLN A 114 -1.91 -20.09 -12.60
CA GLN A 114 -1.41 -21.43 -12.34
C GLN A 114 -2.50 -22.26 -11.65
N THR A 115 -2.69 -23.51 -12.08
CA THR A 115 -3.60 -24.44 -11.39
C THR A 115 -2.78 -25.41 -10.54
N LEU A 116 -3.12 -25.51 -9.26
CA LEU A 116 -2.59 -26.55 -8.37
C LEU A 116 -3.56 -27.73 -8.33
N HIS A 117 -3.02 -28.94 -8.41
CA HIS A 117 -3.77 -30.19 -8.31
C HIS A 117 -3.39 -30.90 -7.01
N PHE A 118 -4.38 -31.23 -6.19
CA PHE A 118 -4.19 -31.98 -4.96
C PHE A 118 -4.24 -33.50 -5.22
N LEU A 119 -3.78 -34.29 -4.24
CA LEU A 119 -3.72 -35.75 -4.35
C LEU A 119 -5.10 -36.41 -4.48
N ASP A 120 -6.14 -35.75 -4.00
CA ASP A 120 -7.54 -36.20 -4.08
C ASP A 120 -8.23 -35.78 -5.41
N ASN A 121 -7.47 -35.22 -6.36
CA ASN A 121 -7.90 -34.64 -7.64
C ASN A 121 -8.70 -33.33 -7.52
N SER A 122 -8.87 -32.77 -6.33
CA SER A 122 -9.32 -31.38 -6.22
C SER A 122 -8.28 -30.44 -6.82
N LYS A 123 -8.69 -29.21 -7.15
CA LYS A 123 -7.82 -28.20 -7.74
C LYS A 123 -8.13 -26.82 -7.20
N ILE A 124 -7.11 -25.97 -7.16
CA ILE A 124 -7.26 -24.56 -6.86
C ILE A 124 -6.50 -23.73 -7.90
N ASP A 125 -7.15 -22.68 -8.40
CA ASP A 125 -6.54 -21.75 -9.34
C ASP A 125 -5.87 -20.59 -8.58
N ILE A 126 -4.60 -20.33 -8.90
CA ILE A 126 -3.81 -19.19 -8.43
C ILE A 126 -3.74 -18.17 -9.56
N HIS A 127 -4.15 -16.95 -9.27
CA HIS A 127 -4.20 -15.84 -10.21
C HIS A 127 -3.18 -14.79 -9.76
N TYR A 128 -2.17 -14.56 -10.58
CA TYR A 128 -1.19 -13.51 -10.35
C TYR A 128 -1.67 -12.25 -11.06
N ILE A 129 -2.01 -11.21 -10.31
CA ILE A 129 -2.57 -9.95 -10.79
C ILE A 129 -1.48 -8.89 -10.76
N GLU A 130 -1.41 -8.06 -11.79
CA GLU A 130 -0.47 -6.93 -11.85
C GLU A 130 -0.62 -6.03 -10.63
N HIS A 131 0.51 -5.62 -10.05
CA HIS A 131 0.57 -4.95 -8.75
C HIS A 131 -0.23 -3.64 -8.74
N HIS A 132 0.00 -2.78 -9.74
CA HIS A 132 -0.71 -1.51 -9.86
C HIS A 132 -2.22 -1.68 -10.15
N MET A 133 -2.59 -2.74 -10.87
CA MET A 133 -4.00 -3.09 -11.09
C MET A 133 -4.65 -3.61 -9.82
N SER A 134 -3.90 -4.33 -8.98
CA SER A 134 -4.36 -4.72 -7.65
C SER A 134 -4.65 -3.48 -6.81
N HIS A 135 -3.70 -2.54 -6.69
CA HIS A 135 -3.93 -1.25 -6.01
C HIS A 135 -5.15 -0.50 -6.55
N ALA A 136 -5.24 -0.34 -7.88
CA ALA A 136 -6.36 0.37 -8.50
C ALA A 136 -7.71 -0.33 -8.25
N SER A 137 -7.71 -1.66 -8.06
CA SER A 137 -8.92 -2.45 -7.76
C SER A 137 -9.45 -2.25 -6.35
N CYS A 138 -8.72 -1.55 -5.47
CA CYS A 138 -9.31 -0.99 -4.26
C CYS A 138 -10.48 -0.03 -4.58
N PHE A 139 -10.63 0.44 -5.83
CA PHE A 139 -11.87 1.05 -6.33
C PHE A 139 -13.11 0.28 -5.93
N PHE A 140 -13.11 -1.06 -6.00
CA PHE A 140 -14.28 -1.88 -5.71
C PHE A 140 -14.72 -1.84 -4.24
N SER A 141 -13.86 -1.38 -3.32
CA SER A 141 -14.20 -1.15 -1.91
C SER A 141 -14.78 0.24 -1.62
N SER A 142 -14.68 1.18 -2.57
CA SER A 142 -15.20 2.55 -2.44
C SER A 142 -16.74 2.59 -2.43
N PRO A 143 -17.38 3.75 -2.17
CA PRO A 143 -18.82 3.92 -2.38
C PRO A 143 -19.17 4.35 -3.82
N PHE A 144 -18.19 4.63 -4.67
CA PHE A 144 -18.43 5.27 -5.98
C PHE A 144 -18.74 4.27 -7.08
N GLU A 145 -19.88 4.38 -7.75
CA GLU A 145 -20.20 3.55 -8.93
C GLU A 145 -19.25 3.82 -10.12
N ARG A 146 -18.78 5.08 -10.24
CA ARG A 146 -17.79 5.51 -11.22
C ARG A 146 -16.78 6.46 -10.58
N ALA A 147 -15.50 6.24 -10.84
CA ALA A 147 -14.43 7.09 -10.32
C ALA A 147 -13.21 7.03 -11.22
N ALA A 148 -12.47 8.13 -11.26
CA ALA A 148 -11.07 8.09 -11.67
C ALA A 148 -10.25 7.40 -10.58
N VAL A 149 -9.18 6.70 -10.95
CA VAL A 149 -8.32 5.98 -10.00
C VAL A 149 -6.87 6.37 -10.23
N LEU A 150 -6.24 6.92 -9.20
CA LEU A 150 -4.81 7.21 -9.16
C LEU A 150 -4.12 6.14 -8.31
N THR A 151 -3.23 5.35 -8.90
CA THR A 151 -2.28 4.55 -8.12
C THR A 151 -0.90 5.19 -8.21
N THR A 152 -0.28 5.48 -7.07
CA THR A 152 1.07 6.04 -6.98
C THR A 152 1.89 5.29 -5.94
N ASP A 153 2.97 4.66 -6.40
CA ASP A 153 3.83 3.81 -5.56
C ASP A 153 5.33 4.05 -5.79
N ALA A 154 6.18 3.37 -5.03
CA ALA A 154 7.61 3.30 -5.29
C ALA A 154 7.88 2.62 -6.64
N PHE A 155 7.45 1.37 -6.80
CA PHE A 155 7.50 0.60 -8.04
C PHE A 155 6.59 -0.64 -7.95
N GLY A 156 5.97 -1.02 -9.07
CA GLY A 156 5.39 -2.35 -9.30
C GLY A 156 6.31 -3.20 -10.18
N GLU A 157 5.74 -4.05 -11.02
CA GLU A 157 6.53 -4.85 -11.97
C GLU A 157 7.27 -3.97 -12.99
N LYS A 158 6.65 -2.84 -13.38
CA LYS A 158 7.23 -1.84 -14.28
C LYS A 158 6.84 -0.41 -13.89
N GLN A 159 5.58 -0.23 -13.51
CA GLN A 159 4.98 1.08 -13.31
C GLN A 159 5.37 1.65 -11.95
N SER A 160 5.35 2.97 -11.85
CA SER A 160 5.38 3.72 -10.59
C SER A 160 4.09 4.50 -10.37
N ILE A 161 3.37 4.80 -11.46
CA ILE A 161 2.08 5.49 -11.43
C ILE A 161 1.16 4.89 -12.48
N THR A 162 -0.11 4.72 -12.15
CA THR A 162 -1.16 4.41 -13.12
C THR A 162 -2.39 5.28 -12.93
N PHE A 163 -3.01 5.63 -14.04
CA PHE A 163 -4.32 6.26 -14.15
C PHE A 163 -5.29 5.25 -14.70
N SER A 164 -6.37 4.98 -13.97
CA SER A 164 -7.42 4.06 -14.40
C SER A 164 -8.80 4.71 -14.24
N GLU A 165 -9.82 4.14 -14.88
CA GLU A 165 -11.22 4.47 -14.64
C GLU A 165 -11.97 3.23 -14.16
N GLY A 166 -12.63 3.36 -13.01
CA GLY A 166 -13.52 2.34 -12.47
C GLY A 166 -14.96 2.62 -12.87
N LYS A 167 -15.69 1.60 -13.34
CA LYS A 167 -17.12 1.69 -13.66
C LYS A 167 -17.83 0.38 -13.34
N GLY A 168 -18.71 0.39 -12.34
CA GLY A 168 -19.44 -0.80 -11.90
C GLY A 168 -18.49 -1.91 -11.46
N SER A 169 -18.45 -3.02 -12.21
CA SER A 169 -17.54 -4.15 -11.97
C SER A 169 -16.29 -4.16 -12.85
N GLN A 170 -16.03 -3.08 -13.59
CA GLN A 170 -14.90 -2.95 -14.50
C GLN A 170 -13.91 -1.89 -14.04
N LEU A 171 -12.65 -2.09 -14.40
CA LEU A 171 -11.53 -1.20 -14.12
C LEU A 171 -10.60 -1.21 -15.32
N ASP A 172 -10.48 -0.07 -15.99
CA ASP A 172 -9.72 0.06 -17.23
C ASP A 172 -8.50 0.96 -17.00
N LEU A 173 -7.31 0.47 -17.39
CA LEU A 173 -6.07 1.26 -17.38
C LEU A 173 -6.10 2.27 -18.54
N ILE A 174 -5.87 3.54 -18.23
CA ILE A 174 -5.88 4.65 -19.20
C ILE A 174 -4.46 5.06 -19.55
N TRP A 175 -3.60 5.18 -18.55
CA TRP A 175 -2.22 5.65 -18.71
C TRP A 175 -1.33 5.15 -17.57
N SER A 176 -0.04 5.04 -17.83
CA SER A 176 0.95 4.62 -16.84
C SER A 176 2.28 5.35 -17.02
N GLN A 177 2.98 5.55 -15.91
CA GLN A 177 4.39 5.93 -15.86
C GLN A 177 5.22 4.75 -15.38
N GLU A 178 6.34 4.50 -16.06
CA GLU A 178 7.30 3.48 -15.64
C GLU A 178 8.29 4.02 -14.60
N PHE A 179 8.79 3.12 -13.76
CA PHE A 179 9.96 3.34 -12.93
C PHE A 179 11.16 3.73 -13.82
N PRO A 180 12.02 4.71 -13.45
CA PRO A 180 12.34 5.17 -12.10
C PRO A 180 11.65 6.45 -11.64
N HIS A 181 10.75 7.03 -12.42
CA HIS A 181 10.10 8.29 -12.03
C HIS A 181 8.93 8.00 -11.09
N SER A 182 9.18 8.04 -9.78
CA SER A 182 8.23 7.62 -8.75
C SER A 182 8.06 8.69 -7.68
N LEU A 183 6.80 8.97 -7.34
CA LEU A 183 6.47 9.96 -6.31
C LEU A 183 6.75 9.40 -4.90
N GLY A 184 6.49 8.10 -4.70
CA GLY A 184 6.89 7.40 -3.48
C GLY A 184 8.40 7.45 -3.28
N SER A 185 9.18 7.11 -4.31
CA SER A 185 10.64 7.11 -4.23
C SER A 185 11.20 8.52 -4.02
N PHE A 186 10.65 9.55 -4.66
CA PHE A 186 11.00 10.95 -4.38
C PHE A 186 10.90 11.26 -2.89
N TYR A 187 9.80 10.87 -2.25
CA TYR A 187 9.56 11.13 -0.84
C TYR A 187 10.44 10.29 0.08
N SER A 188 10.67 9.01 -0.26
CA SER A 188 11.61 8.14 0.45
C SER A 188 13.05 8.66 0.41
N VAL A 189 13.47 9.31 -0.68
CA VAL A 189 14.81 9.91 -0.79
C VAL A 189 15.03 10.98 0.28
N PHE A 190 14.06 11.88 0.48
CA PHE A 190 14.17 12.90 1.53
C PHE A 190 13.97 12.31 2.93
N THR A 191 13.23 11.20 3.04
CA THR A 191 13.10 10.45 4.29
C THR A 191 14.47 9.93 4.72
N GLU A 192 15.21 9.30 3.81
CA GLU A 192 16.59 8.88 4.05
C GLU A 192 17.53 10.08 4.27
N TYR A 193 17.39 11.16 3.49
CA TYR A 193 18.24 12.35 3.63
C TYR A 193 18.14 12.98 5.04
N LEU A 194 16.97 12.87 5.66
CA LEU A 194 16.71 13.30 7.03
C LEU A 194 17.05 12.23 8.08
N GLY A 195 17.78 11.17 7.72
CA GLY A 195 18.24 10.14 8.64
C GLY A 195 17.11 9.29 9.22
N PHE A 196 15.98 9.19 8.51
CA PHE A 196 14.92 8.23 8.80
C PHE A 196 15.03 7.01 7.89
N VAL A 197 14.32 5.93 8.24
CA VAL A 197 14.34 4.71 7.44
C VAL A 197 13.43 4.85 6.21
N PRO A 198 13.97 4.82 4.97
CA PRO A 198 13.13 4.86 3.78
C PRO A 198 12.28 3.59 3.64
N SER A 199 11.13 3.74 2.99
CA SER A 199 10.08 2.71 2.82
C SER A 199 9.48 2.21 4.15
N SER A 200 9.50 3.04 5.19
CA SER A 200 9.03 2.69 6.55
C SER A 200 8.66 3.91 7.38
N GLU A 201 9.43 4.99 7.28
CA GLU A 201 9.35 6.14 8.16
C GLU A 201 9.02 7.45 7.44
N GLU A 202 8.45 7.38 6.24
CA GLU A 202 7.94 8.53 5.48
C GLU A 202 6.96 9.39 6.31
N TRP A 203 6.22 8.76 7.22
CA TRP A 203 5.32 9.46 8.14
C TRP A 203 6.07 10.40 9.11
N LYS A 204 7.35 10.13 9.42
CA LYS A 204 8.20 11.04 10.22
C LYS A 204 8.57 12.28 9.42
N LEU A 205 8.90 12.14 8.14
CA LEU A 205 9.11 13.30 7.25
C LEU A 205 7.82 14.12 7.15
N MET A 206 6.67 13.46 6.97
CA MET A 206 5.37 14.12 6.95
C MET A 206 5.11 14.90 8.25
N GLY A 207 5.35 14.29 9.42
CA GLY A 207 5.22 14.98 10.70
C GLY A 207 6.19 16.15 10.85
N ALA A 208 7.46 15.96 10.48
CA ALA A 208 8.49 16.99 10.52
C ALA A 208 8.16 18.19 9.62
N SER A 209 7.50 17.96 8.48
CA SER A 209 7.14 19.01 7.53
C SER A 209 6.26 20.13 8.15
N SER A 210 5.50 19.82 9.20
CA SER A 210 4.63 20.79 9.88
C SER A 210 5.37 21.83 10.73
N TYR A 211 6.67 21.65 10.98
CA TYR A 211 7.50 22.53 11.81
C TYR A 211 8.46 23.42 11.01
N GLY A 212 8.45 23.31 9.68
CA GLY A 212 9.41 23.98 8.80
C GLY A 212 8.83 25.12 7.97
N ASP A 213 9.72 25.97 7.45
CA ASP A 213 9.41 26.91 6.37
C ASP A 213 9.54 26.22 5.00
N ALA A 214 8.40 25.97 4.36
CA ALA A 214 8.34 25.30 3.07
C ALA A 214 9.01 26.08 1.94
N GLU A 215 9.24 27.39 2.06
CA GLU A 215 9.85 28.19 0.99
C GLU A 215 11.38 28.07 0.95
N LYS A 216 12.00 27.59 2.05
CA LYS A 216 13.45 27.62 2.26
C LYS A 216 14.23 26.86 1.18
N PHE A 217 13.81 25.63 0.85
CA PHE A 217 14.47 24.78 -0.14
C PHE A 217 13.60 24.53 -1.38
N TYR A 218 12.35 24.98 -1.39
CA TYR A 218 11.37 24.71 -2.46
C TYR A 218 11.91 24.97 -3.86
N LYS A 219 12.47 26.18 -4.12
CA LYS A 219 13.01 26.51 -5.46
C LYS A 219 14.16 25.63 -5.91
N LYS A 220 14.96 25.10 -4.97
CA LYS A 220 16.05 24.17 -5.28
C LYS A 220 15.49 22.79 -5.60
N LEU A 221 14.56 22.30 -4.79
CA LEU A 221 13.93 21.00 -4.99
C LEU A 221 13.10 20.96 -6.28
N LEU A 222 12.38 22.03 -6.61
CA LEU A 222 11.58 22.10 -7.83
C LEU A 222 12.45 21.94 -9.10
N GLN A 223 13.74 22.29 -9.06
CA GLN A 223 14.65 22.09 -10.20
C GLN A 223 14.98 20.62 -10.46
N THR A 224 14.76 19.73 -9.49
CA THR A 224 15.02 18.29 -9.64
C THR A 224 13.83 17.54 -10.24
N VAL A 225 12.75 18.26 -10.55
CA VAL A 225 11.48 17.71 -11.03
C VAL A 225 11.02 18.46 -12.26
N LYS A 226 10.61 17.71 -13.29
CA LYS A 226 9.99 18.27 -14.50
C LYS A 226 8.61 17.64 -14.70
N LEU A 227 7.56 18.41 -14.44
CA LEU A 227 6.18 18.01 -14.76
C LEU A 227 6.02 17.89 -16.28
N GLN A 228 5.26 16.88 -16.73
CA GLN A 228 5.06 16.61 -18.15
C GLN A 228 3.67 17.05 -18.60
N ASP A 229 3.56 17.43 -19.87
CA ASP A 229 2.26 17.76 -20.46
C ASP A 229 1.41 16.48 -20.58
N LYS A 230 0.11 16.59 -20.21
CA LYS A 230 -0.87 15.48 -20.23
C LYS A 230 -0.63 14.39 -19.18
N GLY A 231 0.11 14.71 -18.11
CA GLY A 231 0.30 13.86 -16.94
C GLY A 231 1.72 13.35 -16.77
N GLY A 232 2.04 12.92 -15.55
CA GLY A 232 3.36 12.40 -15.20
C GLY A 232 4.40 13.46 -14.84
N PHE A 233 5.60 13.00 -14.51
CA PHE A 233 6.74 13.86 -14.21
C PHE A 233 8.05 13.07 -14.36
N GLU A 234 9.13 13.80 -14.58
CA GLU A 234 10.49 13.25 -14.60
C GLU A 234 11.27 13.78 -13.39
N LEU A 235 12.01 12.89 -12.74
CA LEU A 235 13.03 13.23 -11.76
C LEU A 235 14.37 13.41 -12.48
N ASP A 236 15.14 14.43 -12.14
CA ASP A 236 16.53 14.53 -12.57
C ASP A 236 17.35 13.49 -11.81
N LEU A 237 17.50 12.33 -12.44
CA LEU A 237 18.18 11.14 -11.91
C LEU A 237 19.68 11.36 -11.63
N THR A 238 20.24 12.55 -11.86
CA THR A 238 21.59 12.86 -11.38
C THR A 238 21.62 13.19 -9.88
N TYR A 239 20.49 13.54 -9.27
CA TYR A 239 20.34 13.78 -7.83
C TYR A 239 19.84 12.55 -7.06
N PHE A 240 19.16 11.63 -7.75
CA PHE A 240 18.51 10.45 -7.16
C PHE A 240 19.26 9.16 -7.52
N ASN A 241 19.22 8.17 -6.64
CA ASN A 241 19.90 6.89 -6.75
C ASN A 241 19.00 5.68 -6.42
N HIS A 242 17.72 5.90 -6.07
CA HIS A 242 16.75 4.86 -5.67
C HIS A 242 16.55 3.73 -6.69
N PHE A 243 16.88 3.98 -7.96
CA PHE A 243 16.78 3.01 -9.05
C PHE A 243 18.03 2.16 -9.25
N GLN A 244 19.14 2.49 -8.58
CA GLN A 244 20.38 1.72 -8.66
C GLN A 244 20.44 0.69 -7.52
N PHE A 245 19.64 -0.38 -7.60
CA PHE A 245 19.51 -1.40 -6.54
C PHE A 245 20.83 -2.05 -6.06
N TYR A 246 21.90 -1.94 -6.83
CA TYR A 246 23.24 -2.45 -6.49
C TYR A 246 24.14 -1.43 -5.78
N ARG A 247 23.67 -0.20 -5.56
CA ARG A 247 24.37 0.86 -4.82
C ARG A 247 23.62 1.21 -3.55
N PRO A 248 24.33 1.46 -2.44
CA PRO A 248 23.68 1.93 -1.22
C PRO A 248 23.14 3.36 -1.40
N GLY A 249 22.05 3.64 -0.70
CA GLY A 249 21.42 4.95 -0.61
C GLY A 249 20.57 5.36 -1.82
N MET A 250 19.60 6.25 -1.58
CA MET A 250 18.60 6.70 -2.54
C MET A 250 18.93 8.05 -3.18
N PHE A 251 19.99 8.74 -2.75
CA PHE A 251 20.44 10.00 -3.34
C PHE A 251 21.92 10.01 -3.72
N THR A 252 22.33 10.99 -4.51
CA THR A 252 23.74 11.24 -4.86
C THR A 252 24.29 12.43 -4.09
N SER A 253 25.62 12.58 -4.03
CA SER A 253 26.28 13.75 -3.43
C SER A 253 25.90 15.08 -4.09
N LYS A 254 25.36 15.07 -5.32
CA LYS A 254 24.83 16.28 -5.96
C LYS A 254 23.63 16.85 -5.23
N LEU A 255 22.81 16.00 -4.59
CA LEU A 255 21.66 16.48 -3.81
C LEU A 255 22.13 17.30 -2.61
N ALA A 256 23.15 16.84 -1.90
CA ALA A 256 23.75 17.60 -0.80
C ALA A 256 24.35 18.93 -1.25
N GLN A 257 25.06 18.93 -2.38
CA GLN A 257 25.61 20.16 -2.96
C GLN A 257 24.51 21.16 -3.35
N LEU A 258 23.40 20.68 -3.92
CA LEU A 258 22.25 21.51 -4.27
C LEU A 258 21.61 22.14 -3.03
N LEU A 259 21.33 21.31 -2.02
CA LEU A 259 20.67 21.73 -0.78
C LEU A 259 21.56 22.68 0.02
N GLY A 260 22.87 22.43 0.06
CA GLY A 260 23.83 23.19 0.86
C GLY A 260 23.79 22.84 2.35
N ILE A 261 23.22 21.69 2.69
CA ILE A 261 23.20 21.08 4.02
C ILE A 261 23.57 19.61 3.86
N GLU A 262 24.30 19.04 4.81
CA GLU A 262 24.68 17.63 4.77
C GLU A 262 23.51 16.71 5.13
N PRO A 263 23.49 15.44 4.65
CA PRO A 263 22.53 14.46 5.09
C PRO A 263 22.61 14.26 6.60
N ARG A 264 21.46 14.04 7.21
CA ARG A 264 21.36 13.87 8.65
C ARG A 264 21.71 12.44 9.06
N GLU A 265 22.54 12.28 10.08
CA GLU A 265 22.80 10.96 10.66
C GLU A 265 21.56 10.41 11.38
N GLU A 266 21.36 9.09 11.29
CA GLU A 266 20.30 8.38 12.00
C GLU A 266 20.43 8.61 13.52
N GLY A 267 19.30 8.89 14.18
CA GLY A 267 19.26 9.09 15.63
C GLY A 267 19.80 10.44 16.14
N ALA A 268 20.38 11.29 15.29
CA ALA A 268 20.77 12.66 15.68
C ALA A 268 19.54 13.50 16.11
N ALA A 269 19.71 14.76 16.51
CA ALA A 269 18.60 15.71 16.69
C ALA A 269 18.22 16.40 15.37
N LEU A 270 16.92 16.64 15.13
CA LEU A 270 16.48 17.47 14.01
C LEU A 270 16.77 18.94 14.33
N THR A 271 17.17 19.69 13.32
CA THR A 271 17.44 21.14 13.40
C THR A 271 16.35 21.87 12.63
N GLN A 272 16.30 23.20 12.74
CA GLN A 272 15.33 23.97 11.96
C GLN A 272 15.52 23.75 10.44
N GLU A 273 16.75 23.65 9.94
CA GLU A 273 17.01 23.39 8.52
C GLU A 273 16.48 22.02 8.06
N HIS A 274 16.49 21.01 8.94
CA HIS A 274 15.88 19.71 8.64
C HIS A 274 14.35 19.79 8.54
N TYR A 275 13.71 20.57 9.42
CA TYR A 275 12.27 20.81 9.34
C TYR A 275 11.91 21.60 8.08
N ASP A 276 12.69 22.64 7.75
CA ASP A 276 12.52 23.44 6.53
C ASP A 276 12.68 22.59 5.27
N LEU A 277 13.64 21.64 5.26
CA LEU A 277 13.80 20.68 4.17
C LEU A 277 12.59 19.75 4.07
N ALA A 278 12.11 19.19 5.19
CA ALA A 278 10.91 18.35 5.21
C ALA A 278 9.68 19.10 4.67
N ALA A 279 9.48 20.35 5.08
CA ALA A 279 8.40 21.22 4.61
C ALA A 279 8.50 21.50 3.11
N SER A 280 9.72 21.79 2.62
CA SER A 280 9.97 22.04 1.20
C SER A 280 9.74 20.78 0.35
N ALA A 281 10.17 19.60 0.84
CA ALA A 281 9.99 18.33 0.14
C ALA A 281 8.51 17.91 0.09
N GLN A 282 7.77 18.09 1.20
CA GLN A 282 6.32 17.90 1.24
C GLN A 282 5.61 18.81 0.24
N LYS A 283 6.00 20.08 0.14
CA LYS A 283 5.42 21.00 -0.85
C LYS A 283 5.66 20.57 -2.30
N VAL A 284 6.86 20.10 -2.64
CA VAL A 284 7.14 19.58 -3.99
C VAL A 284 6.39 18.27 -4.25
N PHE A 285 6.26 17.40 -3.25
CA PHE A 285 5.41 16.20 -3.34
C PHE A 285 3.96 16.59 -3.67
N GLU A 286 3.41 17.58 -2.99
CA GLU A 286 2.07 18.10 -3.24
C GLU A 286 1.91 18.66 -4.66
N ASP A 287 2.87 19.46 -5.15
CA ASP A 287 2.81 20.00 -6.51
C ASP A 287 2.74 18.88 -7.57
N ILE A 288 3.54 17.83 -7.40
CA ILE A 288 3.50 16.65 -8.29
C ILE A 288 2.17 15.92 -8.14
N TYR A 289 1.74 15.67 -6.89
CA TYR A 289 0.52 14.93 -6.60
C TYR A 289 -0.73 15.60 -7.20
N PHE A 290 -0.87 16.91 -7.05
CA PHE A 290 -1.99 17.65 -7.63
C PHE A 290 -1.88 17.81 -9.15
N HIS A 291 -0.66 17.85 -9.70
CA HIS A 291 -0.47 17.78 -11.15
C HIS A 291 -0.98 16.44 -11.74
N LEU A 292 -0.69 15.32 -11.07
CA LEU A 292 -1.18 14.00 -11.45
C LEU A 292 -2.71 13.93 -11.38
N LEU A 293 -3.30 14.39 -10.27
CA LEU A 293 -4.76 14.41 -10.08
C LEU A 293 -5.47 15.31 -11.11
N ALA A 294 -4.92 16.48 -11.40
CA ALA A 294 -5.47 17.39 -12.41
C ALA A 294 -5.45 16.75 -13.80
N SER A 295 -4.36 16.06 -14.15
CA SER A 295 -4.23 15.35 -15.43
C SER A 295 -5.22 14.18 -15.51
N LEU A 296 -5.33 13.39 -14.43
CA LEU A 296 -6.30 12.30 -14.33
C LEU A 296 -7.75 12.80 -14.50
N HIS A 297 -8.11 13.91 -13.82
CA HIS A 297 -9.43 14.52 -13.98
C HIS A 297 -9.66 14.98 -15.43
N GLN A 298 -8.67 15.63 -16.05
CA GLN A 298 -8.76 16.07 -17.45
C GLN A 298 -8.97 14.90 -18.43
N MET A 299 -8.35 13.75 -18.16
CA MET A 299 -8.45 12.56 -19.03
C MET A 299 -9.76 11.81 -18.86
N THR A 300 -10.30 11.76 -17.64
CA THR A 300 -11.44 10.90 -17.29
C THR A 300 -12.77 11.64 -17.19
N GLY A 301 -12.73 12.94 -16.85
CA GLY A 301 -13.91 13.76 -16.56
C GLY A 301 -14.77 13.26 -15.41
N GLN A 302 -14.25 12.39 -14.53
CA GLN A 302 -15.03 11.83 -13.41
C GLN A 302 -15.10 12.81 -12.24
N GLU A 303 -16.24 12.83 -11.57
CA GLU A 303 -16.45 13.68 -10.39
C GLU A 303 -15.78 13.11 -9.13
N ASN A 304 -15.57 11.79 -9.06
CA ASN A 304 -15.00 11.13 -7.88
C ASN A 304 -13.62 10.56 -8.20
N VAL A 305 -12.73 10.56 -7.20
CA VAL A 305 -11.40 9.93 -7.30
C VAL A 305 -11.16 8.90 -6.21
N VAL A 306 -10.57 7.76 -6.60
CA VAL A 306 -9.98 6.78 -5.70
C VAL A 306 -8.47 6.90 -5.78
N ILE A 307 -7.78 6.92 -4.63
CA ILE A 307 -6.31 7.09 -4.60
C ILE A 307 -5.68 5.95 -3.80
N SER A 308 -4.77 5.20 -4.41
CA SER A 308 -4.11 4.01 -3.87
C SER A 308 -2.59 4.00 -4.16
N GLY A 309 -1.88 2.99 -3.67
CA GLY A 309 -0.43 2.89 -3.67
C GLY A 309 0.21 3.55 -2.44
N GLY A 310 1.44 3.17 -2.10
CA GLY A 310 2.11 3.61 -0.87
C GLY A 310 2.15 5.13 -0.66
N ALA A 311 2.24 5.92 -1.73
CA ALA A 311 2.26 7.39 -1.62
C ALA A 311 0.89 7.98 -1.19
N ALA A 312 -0.20 7.24 -1.34
CA ALA A 312 -1.53 7.63 -0.86
C ALA A 312 -1.66 7.55 0.67
N LEU A 313 -0.64 7.09 1.40
CA LEU A 313 -0.56 7.26 2.87
C LEU A 313 -0.31 8.72 3.31
N ASN A 314 0.03 9.62 2.38
CA ASN A 314 0.23 11.04 2.68
C ASN A 314 -1.11 11.74 2.99
N CYS A 315 -1.52 11.68 4.25
CA CYS A 315 -2.81 12.24 4.69
C CYS A 315 -2.85 13.77 4.61
N VAL A 316 -1.70 14.45 4.65
CA VAL A 316 -1.61 15.90 4.45
C VAL A 316 -2.07 16.27 3.04
N ALA A 317 -1.51 15.62 2.01
CA ALA A 317 -1.90 15.85 0.63
C ALA A 317 -3.35 15.41 0.36
N ASN A 318 -3.77 14.25 0.88
CA ASN A 318 -5.14 13.75 0.71
C ASN A 318 -6.19 14.72 1.28
N GLY A 319 -5.91 15.35 2.42
CA GLY A 319 -6.81 16.31 3.06
C GLY A 319 -7.10 17.57 2.22
N MET A 320 -6.29 17.83 1.18
CA MET A 320 -6.44 18.99 0.30
C MET A 320 -7.02 18.64 -1.08
N VAL A 321 -7.34 17.37 -1.37
CA VAL A 321 -7.81 16.94 -2.71
C VAL A 321 -9.05 17.71 -3.17
N LEU A 322 -10.07 17.83 -2.31
CA LEU A 322 -11.32 18.52 -2.64
C LEU A 322 -11.14 20.04 -2.78
N GLU A 323 -10.11 20.62 -2.14
CA GLU A 323 -9.81 22.04 -2.23
C GLU A 323 -8.99 22.38 -3.48
N LYS A 324 -8.01 21.54 -3.82
CA LYS A 324 -7.00 21.81 -4.84
C LYS A 324 -7.29 21.17 -6.20
N THR A 325 -8.37 20.40 -6.33
CA THR A 325 -8.72 19.71 -7.58
C THR A 325 -10.20 19.92 -7.93
N SER A 326 -10.59 19.45 -9.11
CA SER A 326 -11.99 19.51 -9.58
C SER A 326 -12.83 18.30 -9.16
N PHE A 327 -12.28 17.38 -8.37
CA PHE A 327 -13.05 16.24 -7.86
C PHE A 327 -14.03 16.70 -6.76
N ALA A 328 -15.26 16.19 -6.82
CA ALA A 328 -16.33 16.44 -5.86
C ALA A 328 -16.24 15.54 -4.62
N ASP A 329 -15.66 14.35 -4.76
CA ASP A 329 -15.46 13.42 -3.65
C ASP A 329 -14.18 12.58 -3.83
N VAL A 330 -13.61 12.13 -2.73
CA VAL A 330 -12.35 11.37 -2.67
C VAL A 330 -12.50 10.17 -1.75
N PHE A 331 -12.02 9.02 -2.22
CA PHE A 331 -11.90 7.81 -1.41
C PHE A 331 -10.46 7.30 -1.42
N VAL A 332 -9.86 7.24 -0.24
CA VAL A 332 -8.58 6.55 -0.01
C VAL A 332 -8.92 5.28 0.75
N PRO A 333 -8.59 4.08 0.24
CA PRO A 333 -8.83 2.84 0.96
C PRO A 333 -8.06 2.89 2.29
N PRO A 334 -8.55 2.21 3.35
CA PRO A 334 -7.92 2.28 4.68
C PRO A 334 -6.50 1.71 4.71
N VAL A 335 -6.16 0.88 3.71
CA VAL A 335 -4.87 0.25 3.52
C VAL A 335 -4.46 0.50 2.07
N PRO A 336 -3.96 1.70 1.72
CA PRO A 336 -3.62 2.04 0.34
C PRO A 336 -2.23 1.53 -0.07
N ASP A 337 -1.40 1.09 0.86
CA ASP A 337 -0.06 0.53 0.64
C ASP A 337 -0.10 -0.95 0.22
N ASP A 338 1.08 -1.58 0.10
CA ASP A 338 1.25 -2.95 -0.42
C ASP A 338 0.40 -4.00 0.29
N SER A 339 0.16 -3.84 1.60
CA SER A 339 -0.78 -4.67 2.34
C SER A 339 -2.13 -4.73 1.62
N GLY A 340 -2.66 -3.58 1.21
CA GLY A 340 -3.93 -3.42 0.49
C GLY A 340 -3.94 -4.07 -0.89
N GLY A 341 -2.77 -4.36 -1.47
CA GLY A 341 -2.68 -5.09 -2.73
C GLY A 341 -3.33 -6.47 -2.66
N ALA A 342 -3.29 -7.16 -1.51
CA ALA A 342 -4.00 -8.43 -1.30
C ALA A 342 -5.52 -8.29 -1.49
N MET A 343 -6.10 -7.23 -0.92
CA MET A 343 -7.51 -6.85 -1.08
C MET A 343 -7.81 -6.49 -2.54
N GLY A 344 -6.96 -5.67 -3.14
CA GLY A 344 -7.04 -5.30 -4.54
C GLY A 344 -7.06 -6.48 -5.50
N ALA A 345 -6.15 -7.44 -5.35
CA ALA A 345 -6.06 -8.62 -6.19
C ALA A 345 -7.31 -9.50 -6.09
N ALA A 346 -7.84 -9.70 -4.87
CA ALA A 346 -9.09 -10.44 -4.67
C ALA A 346 -10.29 -9.75 -5.35
N TYR A 347 -10.39 -8.42 -5.21
CA TYR A 347 -11.44 -7.64 -5.89
C TYR A 347 -11.30 -7.66 -7.41
N TYR A 348 -10.09 -7.52 -7.95
CA TYR A 348 -9.85 -7.60 -9.39
C TYR A 348 -10.28 -8.96 -9.96
N LEU A 349 -9.91 -10.04 -9.26
CA LEU A 349 -10.32 -11.38 -9.65
C LEU A 349 -11.85 -11.54 -9.61
N TYR A 350 -12.47 -11.13 -8.50
CA TYR A 350 -13.92 -11.27 -8.31
C TYR A 350 -14.72 -10.44 -9.32
N ASN A 351 -14.42 -9.14 -9.45
CA ASN A 351 -15.25 -8.21 -10.21
C ASN A 351 -14.88 -8.16 -11.69
N HIS A 352 -13.61 -7.89 -12.00
CA HIS A 352 -13.18 -7.65 -13.37
C HIS A 352 -13.03 -8.95 -14.14
N ILE A 353 -12.36 -9.95 -13.55
CA ILE A 353 -12.04 -11.20 -14.23
C ILE A 353 -13.20 -12.19 -14.25
N MET A 354 -13.85 -12.42 -13.10
CA MET A 354 -15.01 -13.32 -13.05
C MET A 354 -16.32 -12.64 -13.49
N GLY A 355 -16.33 -11.31 -13.66
CA GLY A 355 -17.50 -10.55 -14.08
C GLY A 355 -18.58 -10.45 -13.01
N GLU A 356 -18.26 -10.73 -11.74
CA GLU A 356 -19.24 -10.67 -10.66
C GLU A 356 -19.62 -9.24 -10.31
N LYS A 357 -20.85 -9.08 -9.84
CA LYS A 357 -21.35 -7.79 -9.40
C LYS A 357 -20.54 -7.30 -8.20
N ARG A 358 -20.35 -5.99 -8.13
CA ARG A 358 -19.67 -5.36 -7.00
C ARG A 358 -20.42 -5.63 -5.69
N GLY A 359 -19.66 -5.95 -4.66
CA GLY A 359 -20.18 -6.08 -3.30
C GLY A 359 -20.43 -4.71 -2.64
N PRO A 360 -20.82 -4.69 -1.36
CA PRO A 360 -21.00 -3.44 -0.64
C PRO A 360 -19.66 -2.70 -0.48
N ALA A 361 -19.74 -1.37 -0.43
CA ALA A 361 -18.62 -0.53 -0.02
C ALA A 361 -18.11 -0.96 1.36
N MET A 362 -16.80 -0.82 1.57
CA MET A 362 -16.18 -1.15 2.84
C MET A 362 -16.59 -0.13 3.90
N SER A 363 -17.26 -0.60 4.95
CA SER A 363 -17.78 0.26 6.02
C SER A 363 -16.93 0.26 7.29
N SER A 364 -15.94 -0.63 7.38
CA SER A 364 -15.05 -0.76 8.54
C SER A 364 -13.79 -1.53 8.16
N ASN A 365 -12.66 -1.22 8.80
CA ASN A 365 -11.41 -1.95 8.71
C ASN A 365 -11.14 -2.90 9.89
N TYR A 366 -12.13 -3.16 10.75
CA TYR A 366 -12.01 -4.13 11.85
C TYR A 366 -12.14 -5.58 11.33
N LEU A 367 -11.12 -6.02 10.61
CA LEU A 367 -11.11 -7.25 9.81
C LEU A 367 -10.14 -8.32 10.31
N GLY A 368 -9.27 -8.00 11.27
CA GLY A 368 -8.32 -8.97 11.83
C GLY A 368 -8.91 -9.85 12.94
N PRO A 369 -8.03 -10.52 13.71
CA PRO A 369 -8.42 -11.31 14.88
C PRO A 369 -9.17 -10.47 15.93
N GLY A 370 -10.20 -11.05 16.52
CA GLY A 370 -10.90 -10.52 17.69
C GLY A 370 -10.87 -11.53 18.83
N PHE A 371 -11.06 -11.06 20.06
CA PHE A 371 -11.04 -11.89 21.26
C PHE A 371 -12.30 -11.62 22.09
N SER A 372 -12.92 -12.67 22.57
CA SER A 372 -14.04 -12.62 23.51
C SER A 372 -13.56 -12.20 24.91
N ASN A 373 -14.50 -11.72 25.75
CA ASN A 373 -14.17 -11.38 27.13
C ASN A 373 -13.74 -12.62 27.92
N GLU A 374 -14.30 -13.77 27.60
CA GLU A 374 -13.97 -15.07 28.19
C GLU A 374 -12.51 -15.43 27.93
N GLU A 375 -12.05 -15.34 26.67
CA GLU A 375 -10.66 -15.57 26.30
C GLU A 375 -9.70 -14.61 27.00
N VAL A 376 -10.07 -13.32 27.07
CA VAL A 376 -9.25 -12.30 27.75
C VAL A 376 -9.14 -12.59 29.25
N VAL A 377 -10.25 -12.90 29.92
CA VAL A 377 -10.27 -13.25 31.34
C VAL A 377 -9.46 -14.52 31.61
N GLU A 378 -9.59 -15.54 30.76
CA GLU A 378 -8.81 -16.76 30.87
C GLU A 378 -7.31 -16.48 30.75
N PHE A 379 -6.90 -15.67 29.77
CA PHE A 379 -5.51 -15.24 29.61
C PHE A 379 -5.00 -14.50 30.85
N LEU A 380 -5.74 -13.49 31.33
CA LEU A 380 -5.35 -12.70 32.51
C LEU A 380 -5.17 -13.57 33.76
N ASN A 381 -6.09 -14.52 33.98
CA ASN A 381 -6.00 -15.49 35.09
C ASN A 381 -4.77 -16.39 34.95
N LYS A 382 -4.54 -16.99 33.77
CA LYS A 382 -3.38 -17.86 33.51
C LYS A 382 -2.06 -17.10 33.68
N SER A 383 -2.02 -15.83 33.31
CA SER A 383 -0.85 -14.96 33.45
C SER A 383 -0.67 -14.39 34.86
N GLY A 384 -1.59 -14.62 35.79
CA GLY A 384 -1.53 -14.07 37.15
C GLY A 384 -1.67 -12.54 37.20
N ILE A 385 -2.28 -11.93 36.19
CA ILE A 385 -2.47 -10.48 36.09
C ILE A 385 -3.72 -10.10 36.88
N GLN A 386 -3.59 -9.17 37.83
CA GLN A 386 -4.74 -8.65 38.56
C GLN A 386 -5.55 -7.72 37.66
N PHE A 387 -6.86 -7.92 37.61
CA PHE A 387 -7.78 -7.09 36.83
C PHE A 387 -9.09 -6.84 37.58
N THR A 388 -9.84 -5.85 37.11
CA THR A 388 -11.20 -5.55 37.58
C THR A 388 -12.13 -5.51 36.40
N GLN A 389 -13.26 -6.21 36.50
CA GLN A 389 -14.32 -6.13 35.49
C GLN A 389 -15.11 -4.85 35.68
N ILE A 390 -15.32 -4.12 34.58
CA ILE A 390 -15.99 -2.83 34.55
C ILE A 390 -17.20 -2.96 33.62
N ASN A 391 -18.38 -2.55 34.09
CA ASN A 391 -19.61 -2.65 33.31
C ASN A 391 -19.65 -1.66 32.14
N ASP A 392 -19.14 -0.45 32.34
CA ASP A 392 -19.09 0.61 31.31
C ASP A 392 -17.64 1.08 31.14
N SER A 393 -16.91 0.33 30.32
CA SER A 393 -15.51 0.60 30.01
C SER A 393 -15.35 1.96 29.34
N SER A 394 -16.28 2.36 28.46
CA SER A 394 -16.23 3.62 27.72
C SER A 394 -16.34 4.83 28.64
N LYS A 395 -17.33 4.85 29.55
CA LYS A 395 -17.50 5.92 30.54
C LYS A 395 -16.33 5.99 31.51
N THR A 396 -15.78 4.83 31.89
CA THR A 396 -14.62 4.77 32.79
C THR A 396 -13.37 5.31 32.09
N ALA A 397 -13.13 4.91 30.84
CA ALA A 397 -12.02 5.43 30.04
C ALA A 397 -12.13 6.93 29.81
N ALA A 398 -13.32 7.44 29.45
CA ALA A 398 -13.54 8.88 29.27
C ALA A 398 -13.19 9.69 30.54
N LYS A 399 -13.61 9.21 31.73
CA LYS A 399 -13.25 9.84 33.00
C LYS A 399 -11.75 9.79 33.28
N LEU A 400 -11.09 8.67 32.97
CA LEU A 400 -9.66 8.52 33.19
C LEU A 400 -8.86 9.44 32.25
N ILE A 401 -9.22 9.51 30.98
CA ILE A 401 -8.64 10.42 29.98
C ILE A 401 -8.80 11.87 30.43
N ALA A 402 -10.01 12.29 30.82
CA ALA A 402 -10.28 13.63 31.32
C ALA A 402 -9.50 14.01 32.60
N ASN A 403 -8.95 13.02 33.31
CA ASN A 403 -8.06 13.21 34.46
C ASN A 403 -6.57 13.07 34.09
N GLY A 404 -6.23 13.20 32.80
CA GLY A 404 -4.85 13.14 32.29
C GLY A 404 -4.23 11.75 32.30
N LYS A 405 -5.04 10.67 32.32
CA LYS A 405 -4.51 9.29 32.23
C LYS A 405 -4.39 8.85 30.78
N ILE A 406 -3.32 8.10 30.50
CA ILE A 406 -3.11 7.39 29.24
C ILE A 406 -3.63 5.96 29.39
N ILE A 407 -4.40 5.50 28.40
CA ILE A 407 -5.08 4.20 28.44
C ILE A 407 -4.67 3.34 27.26
N GLY A 408 -4.17 2.14 27.52
CA GLY A 408 -4.11 1.08 26.52
C GLY A 408 -5.52 0.54 26.28
N TRP A 409 -5.99 0.62 25.04
CA TRP A 409 -7.35 0.28 24.65
C TRP A 409 -7.34 -0.89 23.67
N PHE A 410 -7.89 -2.01 24.11
CA PHE A 410 -7.93 -3.28 23.38
C PHE A 410 -9.36 -3.81 23.37
N GLN A 411 -9.99 -3.82 22.19
CA GLN A 411 -11.36 -4.32 22.03
C GLN A 411 -11.60 -4.87 20.63
N GLY A 412 -12.60 -5.74 20.47
CA GLY A 412 -13.08 -6.18 19.17
C GLY A 412 -12.00 -6.74 18.23
N ARG A 413 -12.30 -6.67 16.94
CA ARG A 413 -11.42 -7.14 15.87
C ARG A 413 -10.32 -6.13 15.58
N LEU A 414 -9.11 -6.61 15.39
CA LEU A 414 -7.95 -5.83 14.97
C LEU A 414 -8.24 -5.05 13.67
N GLU A 415 -7.79 -3.81 13.64
CA GLU A 415 -7.72 -2.96 12.44
C GLU A 415 -6.79 -3.58 11.39
N TYR A 416 -7.25 -3.62 10.14
CA TYR A 416 -6.38 -3.88 9.00
C TYR A 416 -5.74 -2.57 8.53
N GLY A 417 -4.41 -2.55 8.41
CA GLY A 417 -3.59 -1.38 8.08
C GLY A 417 -2.80 -0.79 9.25
N ASP A 418 -2.06 0.27 8.97
CA ASP A 418 -1.09 0.87 9.90
C ASP A 418 -1.68 1.74 11.02
N ARG A 419 -2.93 2.20 10.84
CA ARG A 419 -3.55 3.15 11.76
C ARG A 419 -4.34 2.43 12.83
N ALA A 420 -4.02 2.74 14.08
CA ALA A 420 -4.88 2.45 15.21
C ALA A 420 -6.16 3.29 15.12
N LEU A 421 -7.33 2.66 15.11
CA LEU A 421 -8.64 3.30 14.95
C LEU A 421 -9.61 2.89 16.07
N GLY A 422 -9.11 2.73 17.29
CA GLY A 422 -9.92 2.50 18.48
C GLY A 422 -10.10 1.04 18.90
N ASN A 423 -9.46 0.06 18.26
CA ASN A 423 -9.48 -1.34 18.69
C ASN A 423 -8.12 -1.82 19.21
N ARG A 424 -7.02 -1.28 18.72
CA ARG A 424 -5.66 -1.45 19.28
C ARG A 424 -5.00 -0.08 19.42
N SER A 425 -5.36 0.67 20.46
CA SER A 425 -5.01 2.08 20.56
C SER A 425 -4.42 2.45 21.90
N ILE A 426 -3.66 3.54 21.92
CA ILE A 426 -3.33 4.27 23.13
C ILE A 426 -4.18 5.54 23.10
N LEU A 427 -5.05 5.70 24.08
CA LEU A 427 -5.95 6.84 24.20
C LEU A 427 -5.41 7.81 25.25
N ALA A 428 -5.42 9.10 24.93
CA ALA A 428 -4.96 10.18 25.80
C ALA A 428 -5.83 11.44 25.57
N ASP A 429 -5.61 12.46 26.40
CA ASP A 429 -6.23 13.78 26.25
C ASP A 429 -5.79 14.41 24.90
N PRO A 430 -6.71 14.82 24.00
CA PRO A 430 -6.41 15.23 22.63
C PRO A 430 -5.54 16.49 22.49
#